data_AF-A0A9P7FLX9-F1
#
_entry.id   AF-A0A9P7FLX9-F1
#
_cell.length_a   1.000
_cell.length_b   1.000
_cell.length_c   1.000
_cell.angle_alpha   90.00
_cell.angle_beta   90.00
_cell.angle_gamma   90.00
#
_symmetry.space_group_name_H-M   'P 1'
#
loop_
_entity.id
_entity.type
_entity.pdbx_description
1 polymer ?
#
loop_
_entity_poly.entity_id
_entity_poly.type
_entity_poly.pdbx_seq_one_letter_code
_entity_poly.pdbx_strand_id
1 'polypeptide(L)'
;MNREHTCEYDDKHQKSRTQMLQEQLSQLERRLHELEGKASSQSNSPASSPPVFFDFESSYEQPVASSSTYQWPLESFSTSPSPPASSDSGSVDYSVLFQAGDRSPSEGAPASINALMPSTPHDPQSLLSAQAKIELLDIFISHSHQCWFYAHTDRFFAGPGIHSESHPALTNAMCLLACHFARTPNRAELAPAFLLQAQHEINGALDTSDRLVDIVQASALLALYLYMNNRAMEAYRHTFAAARLAVSIGLHQITSQQHQPPLISIPPPRDRAEHDDRVAAFWMVFMVDRCWSVAHDFPLAFPDKNARQCRVLTPWPSAQVDSAEWQGAGFHPPLQMLFEGMDLGAKHYMPALRAKAAALYELTYRSRNGASHLTRWR
;
A
#
# COMPACT_ATOMS: atom_id res chain seq x y z
N MET A 1 -46.91 17.39 -58.98
CA MET A 1 -47.34 18.16 -57.79
C MET A 1 -46.31 17.98 -56.70
N ASN A 2 -45.72 19.11 -56.31
CA ASN A 2 -45.01 19.48 -55.08
C ASN A 2 -44.04 18.50 -54.41
N ARG A 3 -42.76 18.83 -54.58
CA ARG A 3 -41.66 18.58 -53.66
C ARG A 3 -41.76 19.50 -52.45
N GLU A 4 -41.11 19.08 -51.36
CA GLU A 4 -40.62 19.87 -50.23
C GLU A 4 -41.59 20.16 -49.08
N HIS A 5 -41.62 19.23 -48.11
CA HIS A 5 -41.63 19.64 -46.70
C HIS A 5 -40.17 19.62 -46.22
N THR A 6 -39.54 20.79 -46.26
CA THR A 6 -38.28 21.08 -45.58
C THR A 6 -38.48 20.86 -44.08
N CYS A 7 -37.84 19.82 -43.55
CA CYS A 7 -37.67 19.63 -42.12
C CYS A 7 -36.72 20.73 -41.62
N GLU A 8 -37.28 21.82 -41.13
CA GLU A 8 -36.54 22.90 -40.50
C GLU A 8 -36.18 22.42 -39.08
N TYR A 9 -34.89 22.16 -38.85
CA TYR A 9 -34.39 21.84 -37.52
C TYR A 9 -34.29 23.16 -36.76
N ASP A 10 -35.19 23.34 -35.79
CA ASP A 10 -35.25 24.51 -34.92
C ASP A 10 -34.08 24.45 -33.93
N ASP A 11 -32.88 24.82 -34.43
CA ASP A 11 -31.65 24.96 -33.65
C ASP A 11 -31.77 26.16 -32.72
N LYS A 12 -32.57 25.98 -31.66
CA LYS A 12 -32.61 26.89 -30.51
C LYS A 12 -31.18 27.03 -30.02
N HIS A 13 -30.57 28.19 -30.24
CA HIS A 13 -29.19 28.58 -29.89
C HIS A 13 -28.77 28.17 -28.47
N GLN A 14 -28.46 26.89 -28.28
CA GLN A 14 -27.73 26.41 -27.12
C GLN A 14 -26.26 26.52 -27.49
N LYS A 15 -25.54 27.39 -26.78
CA LYS A 15 -24.08 27.52 -26.93
C LYS A 15 -23.46 26.14 -26.79
N SER A 16 -22.69 25.71 -27.78
CA SER A 16 -21.99 24.44 -27.74
C SER A 16 -21.05 24.40 -26.53
N ARG A 17 -20.84 23.22 -25.94
CA ARG A 17 -19.93 23.03 -24.80
C ARG A 17 -18.55 23.64 -25.04
N THR A 18 -18.03 23.54 -26.26
CA THR A 18 -16.76 24.16 -26.67
C THR A 18 -16.82 25.68 -26.65
N GLN A 19 -17.95 26.26 -27.07
CA GLN A 19 -18.16 27.71 -27.06
C GLN A 19 -18.29 28.25 -25.64
N MET A 20 -18.97 27.52 -24.74
CA MET A 20 -19.02 27.85 -23.31
C MET A 20 -17.63 27.82 -22.67
N LEU A 21 -16.81 26.81 -23.01
CA LEU A 21 -15.45 26.70 -22.48
C LEU A 21 -14.55 27.84 -22.98
N GLN A 22 -14.68 28.24 -24.24
CA GLN A 22 -13.95 29.39 -24.79
C GLN A 22 -14.36 30.72 -24.14
N GLU A 23 -15.66 30.90 -23.87
CA GLU A 23 -16.15 32.07 -23.16
C GLU A 23 -15.62 32.12 -21.72
N GLN A 24 -15.58 30.97 -21.02
CA GLN A 24 -15.01 30.87 -19.68
C GLN A 24 -13.50 31.14 -19.65
N LEU A 25 -12.74 30.62 -20.61
CA LEU A 25 -11.32 30.93 -20.76
C LEU A 25 -11.09 32.44 -20.91
N SER A 26 -11.84 33.09 -21.80
CA SER A 26 -11.72 34.54 -22.03
C SER A 26 -12.08 35.37 -20.80
N GLN A 27 -13.01 34.88 -19.97
CA GLN A 27 -13.42 35.56 -18.76
C GLN A 27 -12.38 35.40 -17.64
N LEU A 28 -11.76 34.22 -17.55
CA LEU A 28 -10.68 33.93 -16.60
C LEU A 28 -9.42 34.73 -16.92
N GLU A 29 -9.03 34.81 -18.19
CA GLU A 29 -7.87 35.61 -18.63
C GLU A 29 -8.04 37.09 -18.30
N ARG A 30 -9.24 37.64 -18.53
CA ARG A 30 -9.55 39.04 -18.20
C ARG A 30 -9.49 39.31 -16.70
N ARG A 31 -9.97 38.35 -15.90
CA ARG A 31 -9.94 38.45 -14.43
C ARG A 31 -8.52 38.32 -13.88
N LEU A 32 -7.68 37.48 -14.46
CA LEU A 32 -6.26 37.39 -14.13
C LEU A 32 -5.56 38.73 -14.37
N HIS A 33 -5.82 39.35 -15.53
CA HIS A 33 -5.19 40.62 -15.87
C HIS A 33 -5.61 41.77 -14.95
N GLU A 34 -6.88 41.78 -14.50
CA GLU A 34 -7.36 42.75 -13.51
C GLU A 34 -6.72 42.57 -12.13
N LEU A 35 -6.50 41.32 -11.72
CA LEU A 35 -5.89 40.98 -10.43
C LEU A 35 -4.39 41.27 -10.40
N GLU A 36 -3.67 41.05 -11.50
CA GLU A 36 -2.27 41.48 -11.65
C GLU A 36 -2.13 43.01 -11.62
N GLY A 37 -3.07 43.75 -12.22
CA GLY A 37 -3.10 45.21 -12.16
C GLY A 37 -3.36 45.76 -10.76
N LYS A 38 -4.23 45.09 -9.97
CA LYS A 38 -4.53 45.47 -8.58
C LYS A 38 -3.39 45.14 -7.61
N ALA A 39 -2.69 44.03 -7.81
CA ALA A 39 -1.51 43.67 -7.01
C ALA A 39 -0.36 44.69 -7.16
N SER A 40 -0.31 45.40 -8.29
CA SER A 40 0.71 46.41 -8.59
C SER A 40 0.39 47.80 -8.00
N SER A 41 -0.83 48.03 -7.49
CA SER A 41 -1.32 49.37 -7.11
C SER A 41 -1.55 49.58 -5.60
N GLN A 42 -1.32 48.57 -4.76
CA GLN A 42 -1.45 48.68 -3.29
C GLN A 42 -0.09 48.50 -2.60
N SER A 43 0.78 49.50 -2.75
CA SER A 43 1.86 49.75 -1.78
C SER A 43 1.94 51.25 -1.52
N ASN A 44 1.42 51.70 -0.38
CA ASN A 44 1.73 52.96 0.33
C ASN A 44 0.89 53.07 1.64
N SER A 45 1.47 52.56 2.76
CA SER A 45 1.56 53.05 4.19
C SER A 45 0.43 53.88 4.88
N PRO A 46 0.44 54.11 6.24
CA PRO A 46 0.98 53.37 7.41
C PRO A 46 0.07 53.30 8.71
N ALA A 47 0.51 52.49 9.68
CA ALA A 47 0.48 52.63 11.17
C ALA A 47 -0.81 52.75 12.02
N SER A 48 -1.02 51.80 12.97
CA SER A 48 -1.01 52.02 14.44
C SER A 48 -1.08 50.69 15.23
N SER A 49 -0.56 50.69 16.47
CA SER A 49 0.07 49.58 17.24
C SER A 49 -0.85 48.89 18.31
N PRO A 50 -0.36 48.15 19.34
CA PRO A 50 -0.34 46.67 19.47
C PRO A 50 -1.07 46.16 20.78
N PRO A 51 -0.97 44.88 21.25
CA PRO A 51 0.19 44.41 22.05
C PRO A 51 0.58 42.89 22.00
N VAL A 52 1.91 42.66 22.16
CA VAL A 52 2.64 41.72 23.06
C VAL A 52 2.50 40.18 22.93
N PHE A 53 3.61 39.47 22.68
CA PHE A 53 4.23 38.50 23.62
C PHE A 53 5.62 37.98 23.13
N PHE A 54 6.63 38.30 23.94
CA PHE A 54 7.93 37.64 24.28
C PHE A 54 8.92 37.08 23.24
N ASP A 55 10.16 37.57 23.41
CA ASP A 55 11.45 37.25 22.79
C ASP A 55 11.98 35.82 23.01
N PHE A 56 12.70 35.31 22.00
CA PHE A 56 14.06 34.78 22.18
C PHE A 56 14.88 34.86 20.86
N GLU A 57 16.07 35.45 20.95
CA GLU A 57 17.15 35.64 19.95
C GLU A 57 17.46 34.40 19.08
N SER A 58 17.53 34.48 17.74
CA SER A 58 18.68 34.91 16.88
C SER A 58 20.00 34.22 17.25
N SER A 59 20.74 33.51 16.38
CA SER A 59 21.20 33.80 15.00
C SER A 59 21.64 32.47 14.33
N TYR A 60 21.55 32.18 13.02
CA TYR A 60 22.10 32.85 11.84
C TYR A 60 21.41 32.36 10.53
N GLU A 61 21.29 33.28 9.56
CA GLU A 61 20.85 33.23 8.15
C GLU A 61 21.75 32.36 7.24
N GLN A 62 21.46 31.88 6.00
CA GLN A 62 20.40 31.83 4.96
C GLN A 62 20.93 30.89 3.81
N PRO A 63 20.30 30.64 2.62
CA PRO A 63 19.00 31.07 2.08
C PRO A 63 18.08 29.92 1.58
N VAL A 64 16.78 30.23 1.48
CA VAL A 64 15.71 29.37 0.96
C VAL A 64 15.49 29.63 -0.55
N ALA A 65 15.41 28.55 -1.34
CA ALA A 65 14.84 28.57 -2.68
C ALA A 65 13.34 28.26 -2.60
N SER A 66 12.54 29.14 -3.20
CA SER A 66 11.08 29.19 -3.10
C SER A 66 10.39 27.93 -3.63
N SER A 67 9.63 27.28 -2.74
CA SER A 67 8.70 26.20 -3.03
C SER A 67 7.41 26.78 -3.62
N SER A 68 7.11 26.49 -4.88
CA SER A 68 5.80 26.82 -5.47
C SER A 68 4.80 25.71 -5.12
N THR A 69 3.81 26.07 -4.30
CA THR A 69 2.69 25.20 -3.93
C THR A 69 1.65 25.27 -5.06
N TYR A 70 1.53 24.20 -5.84
CA TYR A 70 0.41 24.03 -6.78
C TYR A 70 -0.57 23.01 -6.23
N GLN A 71 -1.74 23.51 -5.85
CA GLN A 71 -2.92 22.77 -5.43
C GLN A 71 -3.77 22.50 -6.68
N TRP A 72 -3.98 21.22 -7.02
CA TRP A 72 -4.82 20.84 -8.16
C TRP A 72 -6.30 20.68 -7.72
N PRO A 73 -7.28 21.05 -8.57
CA PRO A 73 -8.70 20.88 -8.25
C PRO A 73 -9.13 19.42 -8.37
N LEU A 74 -9.80 18.91 -7.34
CA LEU A 74 -10.61 17.70 -7.45
C LEU A 74 -11.91 18.07 -8.16
N GLU A 75 -12.12 17.61 -9.39
CA GLU A 75 -13.46 17.61 -9.98
C GLU A 75 -14.27 16.43 -9.44
N SER A 76 -15.33 16.83 -8.76
CA SER A 76 -16.48 16.14 -8.19
C SER A 76 -17.13 15.05 -9.05
N PHE A 77 -17.27 13.86 -8.47
CA PHE A 77 -18.44 13.00 -8.73
C PHE A 77 -19.49 13.30 -7.65
N SER A 78 -20.68 13.70 -8.11
CA SER A 78 -21.80 14.19 -7.28
C SER A 78 -22.58 13.07 -6.55
N THR A 79 -22.66 13.23 -5.23
CA THR A 79 -23.81 13.09 -4.28
C THR A 79 -24.90 12.03 -4.47
N SER A 80 -25.12 11.22 -3.42
CA SER A 80 -26.24 11.37 -2.45
C SER A 80 -26.12 10.38 -1.25
N PRO A 81 -26.88 10.52 -0.15
CA PRO A 81 -26.89 11.57 0.87
C PRO A 81 -26.23 11.13 2.20
N SER A 82 -25.80 12.10 3.01
CA SER A 82 -25.15 11.90 4.32
C SER A 82 -26.12 11.46 5.43
N PRO A 83 -25.73 10.59 6.38
CA PRO A 83 -26.39 10.51 7.68
C PRO A 83 -25.83 11.57 8.64
N PRO A 84 -26.55 11.93 9.72
CA PRO A 84 -26.17 13.04 10.59
C PRO A 84 -24.96 12.67 11.47
N ALA A 85 -24.22 13.71 11.84
CA ALA A 85 -23.04 13.65 12.68
C ALA A 85 -23.31 12.91 14.00
N SER A 86 -22.55 11.83 14.22
CA SER A 86 -22.19 11.35 15.55
C SER A 86 -20.69 11.14 15.56
N SER A 87 -20.06 11.71 16.57
CA SER A 87 -18.65 11.60 16.89
C SER A 87 -18.35 10.16 17.30
N ASP A 88 -17.66 9.41 16.44
CA ASP A 88 -17.01 8.17 16.82
C ASP A 88 -15.73 7.96 15.99
N SER A 89 -14.69 7.42 16.61
CA SER A 89 -13.38 7.19 16.00
C SER A 89 -13.51 6.28 14.77
N GLY A 90 -13.25 6.80 13.58
CA GLY A 90 -13.37 6.07 12.32
C GLY A 90 -12.38 4.91 12.22
N SER A 91 -12.85 3.69 12.48
CA SER A 91 -12.20 2.46 12.02
C SER A 91 -12.21 2.44 10.49
N VAL A 92 -11.03 2.41 9.88
CA VAL A 92 -10.91 2.23 8.42
C VAL A 92 -11.15 0.75 8.13
N ASP A 93 -12.18 0.43 7.35
CA ASP A 93 -12.46 -0.95 6.95
C ASP A 93 -11.46 -1.42 5.88
N TYR A 94 -10.48 -2.23 6.31
CA TYR A 94 -9.47 -2.80 5.43
C TYR A 94 -9.99 -4.01 4.64
N SER A 95 -11.10 -4.65 5.05
CA SER A 95 -11.63 -5.86 4.39
C SER A 95 -11.99 -5.60 2.92
N VAL A 96 -12.44 -4.37 2.61
CA VAL A 96 -12.78 -3.92 1.26
C VAL A 96 -11.58 -3.97 0.31
N LEU A 97 -10.35 -3.86 0.82
CA LEU A 97 -9.13 -3.97 0.00
C LEU A 97 -8.77 -5.42 -0.35
N PHE A 98 -9.32 -6.39 0.39
CA PHE A 98 -9.03 -7.82 0.24
C PHE A 98 -10.16 -8.64 -0.38
N GLN A 99 -11.32 -8.05 -0.66
CA GLN A 99 -12.45 -8.73 -1.31
C GLN A 99 -12.23 -8.92 -2.82
N ALA A 100 -12.53 -10.13 -3.30
CA ALA A 100 -12.71 -10.40 -4.72
C ALA A 100 -14.02 -9.76 -5.19
N GLY A 101 -13.96 -8.94 -6.24
CA GLY A 101 -15.12 -8.22 -6.75
C GLY A 101 -16.14 -9.15 -7.41
N ASP A 102 -17.20 -9.49 -6.68
CA ASP A 102 -18.46 -9.93 -7.25
C ASP A 102 -19.61 -9.16 -6.59
N ARG A 103 -19.87 -7.95 -7.12
CA ARG A 103 -21.04 -7.13 -6.72
C ARG A 103 -22.03 -7.15 -7.86
N SER A 104 -23.04 -8.03 -7.77
CA SER A 104 -24.29 -7.88 -8.51
C SER A 104 -25.27 -7.01 -7.70
N PRO A 105 -26.04 -6.09 -8.30
CA PRO A 105 -27.02 -5.28 -7.59
C PRO A 105 -28.33 -6.06 -7.42
N SER A 106 -28.82 -6.24 -6.18
CA SER A 106 -30.15 -6.79 -5.92
C SER A 106 -31.08 -5.74 -5.29
N GLU A 107 -32.08 -5.29 -6.05
CA GLU A 107 -33.32 -4.72 -5.53
C GLU A 107 -34.24 -5.87 -5.06
N GLY A 108 -34.92 -5.66 -3.93
CA GLY A 108 -35.48 -6.73 -3.12
C GLY A 108 -36.91 -7.20 -3.45
N ALA A 109 -37.25 -8.38 -2.90
CA ALA A 109 -38.53 -8.76 -2.24
C ALA A 109 -38.37 -10.20 -1.62
N PRO A 110 -39.33 -10.76 -0.85
CA PRO A 110 -39.06 -11.28 0.50
C PRO A 110 -39.00 -12.82 0.60
N ALA A 111 -38.71 -13.25 1.84
CA ALA A 111 -38.32 -14.58 2.27
C ALA A 111 -39.30 -15.74 2.00
N SER A 112 -38.67 -16.93 1.95
CA SER A 112 -39.15 -18.27 2.38
C SER A 112 -39.53 -19.24 1.27
N ILE A 113 -38.55 -20.03 0.81
CA ILE A 113 -38.72 -21.48 0.60
C ILE A 113 -37.43 -22.17 1.06
N ASN A 114 -37.51 -22.90 2.18
CA ASN A 114 -36.56 -23.95 2.52
C ASN A 114 -36.68 -25.05 1.45
N ALA A 115 -35.67 -25.19 0.61
CA ALA A 115 -35.50 -26.36 -0.25
C ALA A 115 -34.02 -26.76 -0.24
N LEU A 116 -33.74 -27.81 0.53
CA LEU A 116 -32.56 -28.69 0.52
C LEU A 116 -31.37 -28.21 -0.32
N MET A 117 -30.45 -27.48 0.31
CA MET A 117 -29.06 -27.42 -0.15
C MET A 117 -28.36 -28.70 0.28
N PRO A 118 -27.74 -29.46 -0.62
CA PRO A 118 -26.75 -30.46 -0.23
C PRO A 118 -25.62 -29.73 0.50
N SER A 119 -25.30 -30.22 1.68
CA SER A 119 -24.15 -29.84 2.49
C SER A 119 -22.90 -29.56 1.65
N THR A 120 -22.34 -28.37 1.86
CA THR A 120 -20.93 -27.95 1.71
C THR A 120 -20.04 -28.83 0.81
N PRO A 121 -19.44 -28.30 -0.26
CA PRO A 121 -18.41 -29.03 -0.99
C PRO A 121 -17.31 -29.46 -0.02
N HIS A 122 -16.97 -30.74 -0.10
CA HIS A 122 -15.95 -31.42 0.68
C HIS A 122 -14.67 -30.59 0.74
N ASP A 123 -14.32 -30.07 1.91
CA ASP A 123 -13.15 -29.20 2.09
C ASP A 123 -11.86 -30.04 1.89
N PRO A 124 -11.12 -29.92 0.77
CA PRO A 124 -10.02 -30.84 0.44
C PRO A 124 -8.89 -30.82 1.48
N GLN A 125 -8.84 -29.77 2.29
CA GLN A 125 -7.84 -29.57 3.33
C GLN A 125 -8.19 -30.22 4.67
N SER A 126 -9.48 -30.45 4.93
CA SER A 126 -9.94 -31.19 6.11
C SER A 126 -9.46 -32.66 6.09
N LEU A 127 -9.10 -33.15 4.90
CA LEU A 127 -8.53 -34.48 4.67
C LEU A 127 -6.99 -34.49 4.61
N LEU A 128 -6.33 -33.32 4.62
CA LEU A 128 -4.87 -33.27 4.65
C LEU A 128 -4.38 -33.65 6.04
N SER A 129 -3.63 -34.75 6.12
CA SER A 129 -2.97 -35.15 7.36
C SER A 129 -2.03 -34.04 7.83
N ALA A 130 -1.83 -33.94 9.15
CA ALA A 130 -0.86 -33.01 9.73
C ALA A 130 0.54 -33.21 9.09
N GLN A 131 0.89 -34.46 8.79
CA GLN A 131 2.13 -34.82 8.11
C GLN A 131 2.23 -34.20 6.70
N ALA A 132 1.16 -34.26 5.91
CA ALA A 132 1.14 -33.69 4.58
C ALA A 132 1.27 -32.15 4.57
N LYS A 133 0.83 -31.48 5.65
CA LYS A 133 1.04 -30.03 5.85
C LYS A 133 2.48 -29.71 6.23
N ILE A 134 3.09 -30.50 7.13
CA ILE A 134 4.51 -30.36 7.50
C ILE A 134 5.40 -30.51 6.25
N GLU A 135 5.14 -31.50 5.41
CA GLU A 135 5.87 -31.68 4.14
C GLU A 135 5.75 -30.46 3.21
N LEU A 136 4.56 -29.84 3.13
CA LEU A 136 4.38 -28.62 2.34
C LEU A 136 5.18 -27.45 2.92
N LEU A 137 5.20 -27.31 4.24
CA LEU A 137 5.99 -26.28 4.90
C LEU A 137 7.49 -26.47 4.66
N ASP A 138 8.00 -27.71 4.70
CA ASP A 138 9.39 -28.02 4.36
C ASP A 138 9.73 -27.64 2.91
N ILE A 139 8.83 -27.93 1.97
CA ILE A 139 8.97 -27.52 0.55
C ILE A 139 9.02 -26.00 0.46
N PHE A 140 8.10 -25.29 1.11
CA PHE A 140 8.09 -23.83 1.11
C PHE A 140 9.39 -23.26 1.67
N ILE A 141 9.85 -23.75 2.82
CA ILE A 141 11.06 -23.22 3.49
C ILE A 141 12.29 -23.38 2.61
N SER A 142 12.41 -24.51 1.91
CA SER A 142 13.45 -24.73 0.91
C SER A 142 13.46 -23.68 -0.22
N HIS A 143 12.30 -23.06 -0.48
CA HIS A 143 12.09 -22.04 -1.52
C HIS A 143 11.81 -20.64 -0.95
N SER A 144 11.87 -20.43 0.37
CA SER A 144 11.50 -19.17 1.05
C SER A 144 12.23 -17.94 0.50
N HIS A 145 13.49 -18.12 0.13
CA HIS A 145 14.32 -17.10 -0.52
C HIS A 145 13.73 -16.61 -1.85
N GLN A 146 13.01 -17.43 -2.61
CA GLN A 146 12.35 -17.03 -3.86
C GLN A 146 11.13 -16.14 -3.61
N CYS A 147 10.57 -16.23 -2.39
CA CYS A 147 9.42 -15.45 -1.95
C CYS A 147 9.81 -14.24 -1.10
N TRP A 148 11.12 -13.95 -0.95
CA TRP A 148 11.65 -12.93 -0.03
C TRP A 148 11.14 -13.07 1.40
N PHE A 149 10.83 -14.30 1.82
CA PHE A 149 10.38 -14.62 3.15
C PHE A 149 11.59 -14.93 4.04
N TYR A 150 11.84 -14.08 5.04
CA TYR A 150 12.98 -14.20 5.96
C TYR A 150 12.57 -14.19 7.43
N ALA A 151 11.29 -14.45 7.72
CA ALA A 151 10.84 -14.58 9.10
C ALA A 151 11.26 -15.91 9.71
N HIS A 152 11.33 -15.94 11.04
CA HIS A 152 11.70 -17.12 11.82
C HIS A 152 10.71 -18.26 11.58
N THR A 153 11.23 -19.43 11.22
CA THR A 153 10.43 -20.58 10.82
C THR A 153 10.07 -21.53 11.96
N ASP A 154 10.69 -21.35 13.14
CA ASP A 154 10.55 -22.27 14.27
C ASP A 154 9.09 -22.42 14.74
N ARG A 155 8.31 -21.33 14.63
CA ARG A 155 6.90 -21.30 15.01
C ARG A 155 5.98 -22.18 14.17
N PHE A 156 6.40 -22.59 12.97
CA PHE A 156 5.59 -23.42 12.08
C PHE A 156 5.71 -24.92 12.38
N PHE A 157 6.71 -25.33 13.15
CA PHE A 157 6.97 -26.74 13.50
C PHE A 157 6.83 -27.02 15.00
N ALA A 158 6.35 -26.05 15.78
CA ALA A 158 6.05 -26.29 17.18
C ALA A 158 5.00 -27.41 17.32
N GLY A 159 5.28 -28.37 18.22
CA GLY A 159 4.46 -29.57 18.37
C GLY A 159 3.01 -29.28 18.79
N PRO A 160 2.06 -30.18 18.49
CA PRO A 160 0.65 -30.01 18.82
C PRO A 160 0.46 -29.91 20.33
N GLY A 161 0.04 -28.75 20.82
CA GLY A 161 -0.21 -28.47 22.25
C GLY A 161 0.54 -27.26 22.79
N ILE A 162 1.58 -26.80 22.09
CA ILE A 162 2.14 -25.45 22.27
C ILE A 162 1.42 -24.61 21.22
N HIS A 163 0.68 -23.58 21.64
CA HIS A 163 -0.16 -22.76 20.78
C HIS A 163 0.49 -22.53 19.41
N SER A 164 -0.21 -22.91 18.33
CA SER A 164 0.24 -22.60 16.96
C SER A 164 0.35 -21.08 16.83
N GLU A 165 1.56 -20.55 17.03
CA GLU A 165 1.77 -19.11 17.11
C GLU A 165 1.49 -18.43 15.77
N SER A 166 1.68 -19.15 14.66
CA SER A 166 1.38 -18.63 13.33
C SER A 166 -0.12 -18.59 13.04
N HIS A 167 -0.56 -17.48 12.43
CA HIS A 167 -1.90 -17.35 11.90
C HIS A 167 -2.18 -18.39 10.79
N PRO A 168 -3.40 -18.99 10.74
CA PRO A 168 -3.79 -19.92 9.68
C PRO A 168 -3.65 -19.33 8.27
N ALA A 169 -3.97 -18.05 8.09
CA ALA A 169 -3.76 -17.32 6.83
C ALA A 169 -2.35 -17.47 6.27
N LEU A 170 -1.33 -17.27 7.12
CA LEU A 170 0.07 -17.35 6.71
C LEU A 170 0.45 -18.79 6.37
N THR A 171 0.04 -19.74 7.20
CA THR A 171 0.27 -21.18 6.96
C THR A 171 -0.35 -21.64 5.64
N ASN A 172 -1.58 -21.20 5.33
CA ASN A 172 -2.25 -21.52 4.08
C ASN A 172 -1.56 -20.87 2.87
N ALA A 173 -1.09 -19.62 3.00
CA ALA A 173 -0.33 -18.96 1.94
C ALA A 173 1.04 -19.63 1.67
N MET A 174 1.72 -20.11 2.71
CA MET A 174 2.94 -20.90 2.57
C MET A 174 2.67 -22.24 1.88
N CYS A 175 1.63 -22.97 2.30
CA CYS A 175 1.22 -24.22 1.65
C CYS A 175 0.79 -24.02 0.19
N LEU A 176 0.14 -22.89 -0.14
CA LEU A 176 -0.21 -22.53 -1.51
C LEU A 176 1.02 -22.42 -2.41
N LEU A 177 2.05 -21.68 -1.95
CA LEU A 177 3.32 -21.56 -2.66
C LEU A 177 4.09 -22.88 -2.69
N ALA A 178 4.02 -23.69 -1.63
CA ALA A 178 4.58 -25.04 -1.65
C ALA A 178 3.97 -25.91 -2.74
N CYS A 179 2.64 -25.85 -2.96
CA CYS A 179 1.99 -26.53 -4.07
C CYS A 179 2.52 -26.05 -5.43
N HIS A 180 2.76 -24.74 -5.59
CA HIS A 180 3.36 -24.19 -6.79
C HIS A 180 4.79 -24.70 -7.02
N PHE A 181 5.62 -24.78 -5.98
CA PHE A 181 7.00 -25.28 -6.08
C PHE A 181 7.08 -26.80 -6.27
N ALA A 182 6.16 -27.56 -5.67
CA ALA A 182 6.14 -29.02 -5.74
C ALA A 182 5.90 -29.54 -7.17
N ARG A 183 5.16 -28.80 -8.01
CA ARG A 183 4.88 -29.14 -9.42
C ARG A 183 4.37 -30.57 -9.66
N THR A 184 3.64 -31.12 -8.70
CA THR A 184 2.99 -32.44 -8.81
C THR A 184 1.48 -32.26 -8.96
N PRO A 185 0.80 -33.11 -9.76
CA PRO A 185 -0.64 -32.96 -10.04
C PRO A 185 -1.48 -32.97 -8.76
N ASN A 186 -1.19 -33.90 -7.85
CA ASN A 186 -1.90 -34.02 -6.57
C ASN A 186 -1.79 -32.76 -5.70
N ARG A 187 -0.67 -32.02 -5.76
CA ARG A 187 -0.48 -30.77 -5.01
C ARG A 187 -1.10 -29.59 -5.73
N ALA A 188 -1.08 -29.58 -7.06
CA ALA A 188 -1.73 -28.55 -7.87
C ALA A 188 -3.25 -28.51 -7.64
N GLU A 189 -3.89 -29.67 -7.44
CA GLU A 189 -5.32 -29.78 -7.10
C GLU A 189 -5.69 -29.14 -5.75
N LEU A 190 -4.73 -29.07 -4.81
CA LEU A 190 -4.93 -28.47 -3.49
C LEU A 190 -4.77 -26.94 -3.49
N ALA A 191 -4.08 -26.37 -4.48
CA ALA A 191 -3.76 -24.95 -4.52
C ALA A 191 -5.00 -24.04 -4.47
N PRO A 192 -6.10 -24.29 -5.22
CA PRO A 192 -7.30 -23.45 -5.13
C PRO A 192 -7.92 -23.43 -3.72
N ALA A 193 -7.89 -24.55 -2.99
CA ALA A 193 -8.38 -24.61 -1.63
C ALA A 193 -7.51 -23.78 -0.68
N PHE A 194 -6.17 -23.84 -0.80
CA PHE A 194 -5.27 -23.01 0.02
C PHE A 194 -5.44 -21.53 -0.28
N LEU A 195 -5.66 -21.17 -1.54
CA LEU A 195 -5.93 -19.78 -1.94
C LEU A 195 -7.21 -19.27 -1.28
N LEU A 196 -8.32 -20.02 -1.40
CA LEU A 196 -9.61 -19.64 -0.81
C LEU A 196 -9.52 -19.52 0.71
N GLN A 197 -8.89 -20.50 1.38
CA GLN A 197 -8.76 -20.46 2.83
C GLN A 197 -7.86 -19.31 3.28
N ALA A 198 -6.72 -19.06 2.62
CA ALA A 198 -5.88 -17.92 2.96
C ALA A 198 -6.65 -16.59 2.84
N GLN A 199 -7.45 -16.41 1.79
CA GLN A 199 -8.29 -15.22 1.64
C GLN A 199 -9.37 -15.12 2.73
N HIS A 200 -10.02 -16.22 3.07
CA HIS A 200 -11.02 -16.26 4.14
C HIS A 200 -10.42 -15.85 5.49
N GLU A 201 -9.29 -16.47 5.86
CA GLU A 201 -8.57 -16.21 7.10
C GLU A 201 -8.01 -14.78 7.17
N ILE A 202 -7.54 -14.22 6.04
CA ILE A 202 -7.11 -12.81 5.97
C ILE A 202 -8.28 -11.89 6.32
N ASN A 203 -9.45 -12.10 5.70
CA ASN A 203 -10.60 -11.24 5.96
C ASN A 203 -11.09 -11.34 7.42
N GLY A 204 -11.20 -12.55 7.97
CA GLY A 204 -11.62 -12.74 9.37
C GLY A 204 -10.62 -12.15 10.39
N ALA A 205 -9.33 -12.17 10.08
CA ALA A 205 -8.30 -11.58 10.94
C ALA A 205 -8.33 -10.05 10.98
N LEU A 206 -8.82 -9.40 9.92
CA LEU A 206 -8.94 -7.93 9.89
C LEU A 206 -10.04 -7.44 10.84
N ASP A 207 -11.15 -8.19 10.96
CA ASP A 207 -12.25 -7.85 11.87
C ASP A 207 -11.83 -7.97 13.34
N THR A 208 -10.97 -8.95 13.64
CA THR A 208 -10.53 -9.27 15.01
C THR A 208 -9.17 -8.65 15.36
N SER A 209 -8.47 -8.08 14.38
CA SER A 209 -7.07 -7.66 14.49
C SER A 209 -6.13 -8.78 14.98
N ASP A 210 -6.42 -10.05 14.63
CA ASP A 210 -5.58 -11.19 15.02
C ASP A 210 -4.27 -11.20 14.21
N ARG A 211 -3.12 -11.19 14.91
CA ARG A 211 -1.76 -11.36 14.36
C ARG A 211 -1.54 -10.64 13.03
N LEU A 212 -1.82 -9.35 12.99
CA LEU A 212 -1.78 -8.54 11.76
C LEU A 212 -0.43 -8.58 11.00
N VAL A 213 0.68 -8.85 11.69
CA VAL A 213 1.99 -9.05 11.03
C VAL A 213 2.00 -10.30 10.13
N ASP A 214 1.42 -11.41 10.61
CA ASP A 214 1.26 -12.62 9.80
C ASP A 214 0.31 -12.37 8.63
N ILE A 215 -0.72 -11.52 8.81
CA ILE A 215 -1.65 -11.14 7.73
C ILE A 215 -0.95 -10.31 6.63
N VAL A 216 -0.06 -9.40 7.02
CA VAL A 216 0.79 -8.67 6.06
C VAL A 216 1.65 -9.65 5.25
N GLN A 217 2.31 -10.60 5.92
CA GLN A 217 3.14 -11.62 5.25
C GLN A 217 2.31 -12.54 4.35
N ALA A 218 1.17 -13.04 4.84
CA ALA A 218 0.26 -13.90 4.11
C ALA A 218 -0.23 -13.22 2.82
N SER A 219 -0.62 -11.95 2.92
CA SER A 219 -1.09 -11.15 1.80
C SER A 219 0.00 -10.93 0.75
N ALA A 220 1.24 -10.69 1.17
CA ALA A 220 2.38 -10.57 0.27
C ALA A 220 2.75 -11.90 -0.41
N LEU A 221 2.67 -13.03 0.29
CA LEU A 221 2.84 -14.37 -0.30
C LEU A 221 1.72 -14.68 -1.31
N LEU A 222 0.48 -14.30 -1.00
CA LEU A 222 -0.65 -14.47 -1.91
C LEU A 222 -0.44 -13.66 -3.19
N ALA A 223 -0.01 -12.40 -3.06
CA ALA A 223 0.34 -11.57 -4.20
C ALA A 223 1.45 -12.21 -5.06
N LEU A 224 2.51 -12.72 -4.45
CA LEU A 224 3.58 -13.42 -5.16
C LEU A 224 3.06 -14.63 -5.93
N TYR A 225 2.25 -15.49 -5.30
CA TYR A 225 1.62 -16.61 -5.99
C TYR A 225 0.79 -16.13 -7.20
N LEU A 226 -0.02 -15.09 -7.03
CA LEU A 226 -0.86 -14.56 -8.10
C LEU A 226 -0.01 -13.97 -9.25
N TYR A 227 1.07 -13.25 -8.96
CA TYR A 227 2.03 -12.78 -9.97
C TYR A 227 2.68 -13.94 -10.73
N MET A 228 3.13 -14.98 -10.01
CA MET A 228 3.72 -16.19 -10.62
C MET A 228 2.74 -16.96 -11.51
N ASN A 229 1.43 -16.78 -11.31
CA ASN A 229 0.37 -17.38 -12.11
C ASN A 229 -0.30 -16.37 -13.08
N ASN A 230 0.38 -15.26 -13.41
CA ASN A 230 -0.07 -14.24 -14.37
C ASN A 230 -1.40 -13.54 -14.02
N ARG A 231 -1.78 -13.51 -12.73
CA ARG A 231 -2.99 -12.81 -12.22
C ARG A 231 -2.61 -11.42 -11.68
N ALA A 232 -1.96 -10.60 -12.51
CA ALA A 232 -1.27 -9.37 -12.10
C ALA A 232 -2.17 -8.34 -11.38
N MET A 233 -3.40 -8.10 -11.86
CA MET A 233 -4.30 -7.12 -11.25
C MET A 233 -4.77 -7.55 -9.85
N GLU A 234 -4.98 -8.85 -9.65
CA GLU A 234 -5.41 -9.40 -8.37
C GLU A 234 -4.23 -9.45 -7.38
N ALA A 235 -3.05 -9.83 -7.88
CA ALA A 235 -1.80 -9.74 -7.14
C ALA A 235 -1.52 -8.31 -6.67
N TYR A 236 -1.75 -7.33 -7.54
CA TYR A 236 -1.56 -5.92 -7.22
C TYR A 236 -2.52 -5.43 -6.13
N ARG A 237 -3.79 -5.88 -6.12
CA ARG A 237 -4.72 -5.59 -5.02
C ARG A 237 -4.19 -6.10 -3.68
N HIS A 238 -3.74 -7.36 -3.63
CA HIS A 238 -3.16 -7.93 -2.41
C HIS A 238 -1.87 -7.22 -1.98
N THR A 239 -1.01 -6.83 -2.93
CA THR A 239 0.21 -6.06 -2.67
C THR A 239 -0.13 -4.70 -2.05
N PHE A 240 -1.08 -3.97 -2.65
CA PHE A 240 -1.53 -2.68 -2.16
C PHE A 240 -2.16 -2.79 -0.77
N ALA A 241 -3.02 -3.78 -0.56
CA ALA A 241 -3.68 -4.03 0.71
C ALA A 241 -2.66 -4.40 1.81
N ALA A 242 -1.69 -5.26 1.51
CA ALA A 242 -0.59 -5.60 2.41
C ALA A 242 0.26 -4.37 2.77
N ALA A 243 0.58 -3.53 1.79
CA ALA A 243 1.35 -2.30 2.00
C ALA A 243 0.59 -1.30 2.89
N ARG A 244 -0.70 -1.11 2.62
CA ARG A 244 -1.58 -0.26 3.45
C ARG A 244 -1.68 -0.78 4.88
N LEU A 245 -1.87 -2.08 5.07
CA LEU A 245 -1.91 -2.67 6.40
C LEU A 245 -0.56 -2.46 7.11
N ALA A 246 0.56 -2.77 6.45
CA ALA A 246 1.90 -2.58 7.01
C ALA A 246 2.17 -1.14 7.48
N VAL A 247 1.74 -0.13 6.71
CA VAL A 247 1.82 1.28 7.14
C VAL A 247 0.90 1.55 8.33
N SER A 248 -0.30 0.98 8.33
CA SER A 248 -1.32 1.23 9.35
C SER A 248 -0.93 0.68 10.71
N ILE A 249 -0.27 -0.48 10.75
CA ILE A 249 0.32 -1.06 11.97
C ILE A 249 1.75 -0.57 12.26
N GLY A 250 2.27 0.40 11.48
CA GLY A 250 3.54 1.08 11.75
C GLY A 250 4.80 0.31 11.37
N LEU A 251 4.72 -0.73 10.55
CA LEU A 251 5.89 -1.54 10.18
C LEU A 251 6.90 -0.79 9.31
N HIS A 252 6.55 0.35 8.71
CA HIS A 252 7.45 1.22 7.95
C HIS A 252 8.29 2.14 8.85
N GLN A 253 8.01 2.21 10.15
CA GLN A 253 8.69 3.07 11.12
C GLN A 253 9.11 2.35 12.40
N ILE A 254 9.70 1.15 12.24
CA ILE A 254 10.26 0.40 13.37
C ILE A 254 11.58 1.06 13.80
N THR A 255 11.53 1.89 14.83
CA THR A 255 12.70 2.60 15.36
C THR A 255 12.65 2.66 16.89
N SER A 256 13.80 2.83 17.54
CA SER A 256 13.91 2.97 18.99
C SER A 256 13.20 4.23 19.51
N GLN A 257 13.04 5.26 18.68
CA GLN A 257 12.30 6.48 19.01
C GLN A 257 11.00 6.50 18.22
N GLN A 258 9.85 6.22 18.87
CA GLN A 258 8.56 6.36 18.22
C GLN A 258 8.32 7.83 17.87
N HIS A 259 8.42 8.16 16.59
CA HIS A 259 8.18 9.52 16.10
C HIS A 259 6.68 9.83 16.04
N GLN A 260 5.85 8.82 15.74
CA GLN A 260 4.40 8.90 15.63
C GLN A 260 3.76 7.55 16.00
N PRO A 261 2.57 7.55 16.62
CA PRO A 261 1.84 6.31 16.90
C PRO A 261 1.25 5.72 15.59
N PRO A 262 1.22 4.38 15.45
CA PRO A 262 0.54 3.73 14.32
C PRO A 262 -0.98 3.96 14.36
N LEU A 263 -1.63 3.83 13.20
CA LEU A 263 -3.10 3.94 13.10
C LEU A 263 -3.78 2.78 13.84
N ILE A 264 -3.22 1.58 13.72
CA ILE A 264 -3.66 0.37 14.40
C ILE A 264 -2.54 -0.02 15.37
N SER A 265 -2.84 0.03 16.65
CA SER A 265 -1.89 -0.37 17.68
C SER A 265 -1.77 -1.90 17.72
N ILE A 266 -0.54 -2.41 17.60
CA ILE A 266 -0.22 -3.81 17.84
C ILE A 266 0.63 -3.92 19.11
N PRO A 267 0.60 -5.05 19.84
CA PRO A 267 1.45 -5.25 21.01
C PRO A 267 2.93 -5.00 20.69
N PRO A 268 3.77 -4.58 21.65
CA PRO A 268 5.21 -4.54 21.43
C PRO A 268 5.74 -5.96 21.12
N PRO A 269 6.85 -6.08 20.36
CA PRO A 269 7.45 -7.39 20.10
C PRO A 269 7.85 -8.07 21.42
N ARG A 270 7.51 -9.34 21.58
CA ARG A 270 7.79 -10.12 22.81
C ARG A 270 9.27 -10.37 23.01
N ASP A 271 9.96 -10.61 21.91
CA ASP A 271 11.38 -10.94 21.88
C ASP A 271 12.05 -10.36 20.63
N ARG A 272 13.34 -10.68 20.48
CA ARG A 272 14.14 -10.25 19.34
C ARG A 272 13.67 -10.88 18.03
N ALA A 273 13.24 -12.14 18.07
CA ALA A 273 12.79 -12.86 16.87
C ALA A 273 11.55 -12.20 16.27
N GLU A 274 10.59 -11.83 17.11
CA GLU A 274 9.37 -11.12 16.68
C GLU A 274 9.67 -9.71 16.17
N HIS A 275 10.63 -9.00 16.78
CA HIS A 275 11.10 -7.71 16.25
C HIS A 275 11.67 -7.87 14.83
N ASP A 276 12.56 -8.86 14.63
CA ASP A 276 13.19 -9.11 13.34
C ASP A 276 12.17 -9.60 12.29
N ASP A 277 11.13 -10.34 12.71
CA ASP A 277 10.02 -10.72 11.84
C ASP A 277 9.19 -9.52 11.37
N ARG A 278 8.96 -8.53 12.23
CA ARG A 278 8.29 -7.27 11.86
C ARG A 278 9.10 -6.49 10.83
N VAL A 279 10.41 -6.42 11.02
CA VAL A 279 11.34 -5.80 10.04
C VAL A 279 11.30 -6.57 8.72
N ALA A 280 11.40 -7.91 8.76
CA ALA A 280 11.36 -8.76 7.58
C ALA A 280 10.02 -8.64 6.84
N ALA A 281 8.89 -8.59 7.55
CA ALA A 281 7.56 -8.42 6.98
C ALA A 281 7.44 -7.11 6.19
N PHE A 282 7.91 -5.99 6.75
CA PHE A 282 7.93 -4.71 6.05
C PHE A 282 8.73 -4.80 4.75
N TRP A 283 9.98 -5.26 4.83
CA TRP A 283 10.87 -5.30 3.67
C TRP A 283 10.41 -6.28 2.60
N MET A 284 9.75 -7.37 3.00
CA MET A 284 9.10 -8.29 2.07
C MET A 284 8.05 -7.55 1.23
N VAL A 285 7.10 -6.86 1.87
CA VAL A 285 6.04 -6.14 1.14
C VAL A 285 6.61 -5.00 0.30
N PHE A 286 7.62 -4.29 0.83
CA PHE A 286 8.33 -3.24 0.09
C PHE A 286 8.97 -3.77 -1.20
N MET A 287 9.65 -4.92 -1.14
CA MET A 287 10.26 -5.55 -2.32
C MET A 287 9.20 -6.02 -3.32
N VAL A 288 8.08 -6.60 -2.85
CA VAL A 288 6.97 -6.99 -3.71
C VAL A 288 6.39 -5.79 -4.45
N ASP A 289 6.07 -4.70 -3.74
CA ASP A 289 5.54 -3.47 -4.35
C ASP A 289 6.51 -2.89 -5.38
N ARG A 290 7.78 -2.69 -5.03
CA ARG A 290 8.76 -2.05 -5.94
C ARG A 290 9.01 -2.88 -7.19
N CYS A 291 9.28 -4.17 -7.05
CA CYS A 291 9.65 -5.01 -8.18
C CYS A 291 8.47 -5.26 -9.12
N TRP A 292 7.30 -5.61 -8.57
CA TRP A 292 6.16 -6.02 -9.39
C TRP A 292 5.34 -4.85 -9.94
N SER A 293 5.32 -3.71 -9.26
CA SER A 293 4.71 -2.50 -9.81
C SER A 293 5.53 -1.96 -10.98
N VAL A 294 6.86 -1.97 -10.89
CA VAL A 294 7.73 -1.61 -12.03
C VAL A 294 7.55 -2.58 -13.20
N ALA A 295 7.46 -3.89 -12.94
CA ALA A 295 7.32 -4.91 -14.00
C ALA A 295 6.00 -4.79 -14.80
N HIS A 296 4.95 -4.20 -14.21
CA HIS A 296 3.62 -4.09 -14.81
C HIS A 296 3.18 -2.64 -15.05
N ASP A 297 4.07 -1.66 -14.89
CA ASP A 297 3.76 -0.23 -14.94
C ASP A 297 2.61 0.19 -13.99
N PHE A 298 2.49 -0.48 -12.83
CA PHE A 298 1.51 -0.11 -11.81
C PHE A 298 2.02 1.03 -10.92
N PRO A 299 1.11 1.83 -10.33
CA PRO A 299 1.47 2.78 -9.29
C PRO A 299 2.09 2.08 -8.07
N LEU A 300 2.97 2.77 -7.35
CA LEU A 300 3.51 2.24 -6.09
C LEU A 300 2.52 2.39 -4.95
N ALA A 301 2.41 1.34 -4.13
CA ALA A 301 1.70 1.40 -2.86
C ALA A 301 2.47 2.21 -1.80
N PHE A 302 3.81 2.22 -1.86
CA PHE A 302 4.68 3.06 -1.04
C PHE A 302 5.27 4.21 -1.86
N PRO A 303 4.55 5.34 -2.05
CA PRO A 303 5.12 6.49 -2.73
C PRO A 303 6.21 7.13 -1.87
N ASP A 304 7.32 7.52 -2.50
CA ASP A 304 8.41 8.26 -1.87
C ASP A 304 7.96 9.70 -1.58
N LYS A 305 7.12 9.88 -0.56
CA LYS A 305 6.66 11.19 -0.10
C LYS A 305 7.54 11.65 1.04
N ASN A 306 7.95 12.91 0.99
CA ASN A 306 8.74 13.55 2.05
C ASN A 306 7.93 13.78 3.35
N ALA A 307 6.61 13.55 3.31
CA ALA A 307 5.75 13.63 4.49
C ALA A 307 6.22 12.66 5.57
N ARG A 308 6.31 13.16 6.82
CA ARG A 308 6.81 12.39 7.98
C ARG A 308 6.08 11.04 8.15
N GLN A 309 4.78 11.01 7.91
CA GLN A 309 3.93 9.82 8.04
C GLN A 309 4.19 8.71 7.00
N CYS A 310 4.77 9.04 5.84
CA CYS A 310 5.03 8.09 4.75
C CYS A 310 6.50 7.68 4.69
N ARG A 311 7.35 8.31 5.50
CA ARG A 311 8.79 8.07 5.48
C ARG A 311 9.08 6.66 6.02
N VAL A 312 9.89 5.92 5.27
CA VAL A 312 10.42 4.63 5.71
C VAL A 312 11.58 4.88 6.67
N LEU A 313 11.39 4.49 7.93
CA LEU A 313 12.38 4.54 9.00
C LEU A 313 12.77 3.14 9.50
N THR A 314 12.12 2.08 9.04
CA THR A 314 12.47 0.72 9.43
C THR A 314 13.88 0.37 8.98
N PRO A 315 14.79 -0.07 9.87
CA PRO A 315 16.18 -0.35 9.55
C PRO A 315 16.29 -1.51 8.56
N TRP A 316 17.40 -1.57 7.83
CA TRP A 316 17.68 -2.72 6.96
C TRP A 316 17.68 -4.03 7.76
N PRO A 317 17.25 -5.16 7.16
CA PRO A 317 17.46 -6.46 7.77
C PRO A 317 18.95 -6.66 8.06
N SER A 318 19.31 -7.30 9.17
CA SER A 318 20.71 -7.53 9.54
C SER A 318 20.91 -8.94 10.07
N ALA A 319 22.06 -9.55 9.75
CA ALA A 319 22.45 -10.87 10.26
C ALA A 319 23.10 -10.83 11.65
N GLN A 320 23.69 -9.69 12.01
CA GLN A 320 24.40 -9.49 13.27
C GLN A 320 23.95 -8.18 13.90
N VAL A 321 23.62 -8.29 15.19
CA VAL A 321 23.26 -7.21 16.08
C VAL A 321 24.48 -6.35 16.33
N ASP A 322 24.46 -5.11 15.87
CA ASP A 322 25.24 -4.05 16.50
C ASP A 322 24.29 -2.91 16.85
N SER A 323 23.64 -3.06 18.01
CA SER A 323 22.85 -2.01 18.69
C SER A 323 23.66 -0.73 18.94
N ALA A 324 25.00 -0.83 18.83
CA ALA A 324 25.97 0.22 19.11
C ALA A 324 26.27 1.14 17.91
N GLU A 325 26.07 0.71 16.66
CA GLU A 325 26.42 1.53 15.47
C GLU A 325 25.46 2.73 15.29
N TRP A 326 24.24 2.66 15.81
CA TRP A 326 23.20 3.67 15.61
C TRP A 326 23.10 4.73 16.72
N GLN A 327 23.90 4.61 17.79
CA GLN A 327 23.79 5.50 18.95
C GLN A 327 24.66 6.77 18.85
N GLY A 328 25.65 6.80 17.94
CA GLY A 328 26.63 7.90 17.82
C GLY A 328 26.40 8.89 16.68
N ALA A 329 25.74 8.47 15.60
CA ALA A 329 25.36 9.32 14.48
C ALA A 329 23.83 9.40 14.45
N GLY A 330 23.26 10.60 14.33
CA GLY A 330 21.80 10.78 14.33
C GLY A 330 21.10 9.78 13.41
N PHE A 331 19.92 9.30 13.81
CA PHE A 331 19.20 8.30 13.03
C PHE A 331 18.86 8.84 11.63
N HIS A 332 19.47 8.26 10.59
CA HIS A 332 19.20 8.63 9.20
C HIS A 332 18.26 7.61 8.53
N PRO A 333 17.24 8.05 7.78
CA PRO A 333 16.34 7.14 7.07
C PRO A 333 17.09 6.21 6.10
N PRO A 334 16.86 4.89 6.14
CA PRO A 334 17.64 3.91 5.35
C PRO A 334 17.63 4.16 3.84
N LEU A 335 16.47 4.52 3.27
CA LEU A 335 16.35 4.85 1.85
C LEU A 335 17.11 6.13 1.48
N GLN A 336 17.11 7.13 2.37
CA GLN A 336 17.84 8.38 2.14
C GLN A 336 19.36 8.10 2.11
N MET A 337 19.86 7.35 3.09
CA MET A 337 21.27 6.95 3.16
C MET A 337 21.72 6.15 1.93
N LEU A 338 20.86 5.26 1.43
CA LEU A 338 21.12 4.51 0.20
C LEU A 338 21.23 5.43 -1.01
N PHE A 339 20.31 6.37 -1.18
CA PHE A 339 20.29 7.27 -2.34
C PHE A 339 21.38 8.35 -2.29
N GLU A 340 21.83 8.73 -1.10
CA GLU A 340 22.98 9.64 -0.90
C GLU A 340 24.34 8.91 -0.98
N GLY A 341 24.35 7.59 -1.16
CA GLY A 341 25.57 6.79 -1.33
C GLY A 341 26.36 6.54 -0.04
N MET A 342 25.76 6.83 1.12
CA MET A 342 26.40 6.72 2.44
C MET A 342 26.29 5.32 3.08
N ASP A 343 25.55 4.40 2.46
CA ASP A 343 25.19 3.08 3.02
C ASP A 343 25.77 1.89 2.22
N LEU A 344 26.94 2.09 1.62
CA LEU A 344 27.65 1.06 0.85
C LEU A 344 28.59 0.17 1.71
N GLY A 345 28.74 0.48 3.01
CA GLY A 345 29.70 -0.18 3.91
C GLY A 345 29.16 -1.28 4.82
N ALA A 346 27.85 -1.53 4.85
CA ALA A 346 27.25 -2.52 5.76
C ALA A 346 27.59 -3.96 5.38
N LYS A 347 27.76 -4.85 6.39
CA LYS A 347 27.95 -6.30 6.19
C LYS A 347 26.90 -6.84 5.20
N HIS A 348 27.37 -7.57 4.18
CA HIS A 348 26.55 -8.11 3.11
C HIS A 348 25.54 -9.15 3.64
N TYR A 349 24.32 -8.71 3.93
CA TYR A 349 23.20 -9.59 4.25
C TYR A 349 22.22 -9.62 3.08
N MET A 350 21.94 -10.81 2.56
CA MET A 350 21.15 -11.00 1.33
C MET A 350 19.78 -10.30 1.34
N PRO A 351 18.99 -10.37 2.43
CA PRO A 351 17.73 -9.64 2.52
C PRO A 351 17.89 -8.12 2.36
N ALA A 352 18.90 -7.53 3.00
CA ALA A 352 19.18 -6.10 2.86
C ALA A 352 19.62 -5.74 1.44
N LEU A 353 20.49 -6.55 0.83
CA LEU A 353 20.94 -6.33 -0.55
C LEU A 353 19.77 -6.39 -1.54
N ARG A 354 18.86 -7.34 -1.38
CA ARG A 354 17.66 -7.46 -2.23
C ARG A 354 16.72 -6.26 -2.05
N ALA A 355 16.53 -5.78 -0.83
CA ALA A 355 15.72 -4.59 -0.57
C ALA A 355 16.36 -3.31 -1.17
N LYS A 356 17.68 -3.13 -1.01
CA LYS A 356 18.45 -2.05 -1.65
C LYS A 356 18.35 -2.12 -3.17
N ALA A 357 18.50 -3.31 -3.75
CA ALA A 357 18.37 -3.53 -5.19
C ALA A 357 16.96 -3.21 -5.71
N ALA A 358 15.90 -3.60 -4.99
CA ALA A 358 14.52 -3.27 -5.35
C ALA A 358 14.26 -1.75 -5.33
N ALA A 359 14.81 -1.04 -4.33
CA ALA A 359 14.72 0.42 -4.25
C ALA A 359 15.44 1.10 -5.42
N LEU A 360 16.65 0.66 -5.76
CA LEU A 360 17.42 1.20 -6.90
C LEU A 360 16.77 0.86 -8.25
N TYR A 361 16.20 -0.34 -8.39
CA TYR A 361 15.48 -0.75 -9.59
C TYR A 361 14.30 0.17 -9.89
N GLU A 362 13.47 0.46 -8.88
CA GLU A 362 12.37 1.41 -9.06
C GLU A 362 12.86 2.84 -9.30
N LEU A 363 13.87 3.30 -8.54
CA LEU A 363 14.40 4.66 -8.70
C LEU A 363 14.90 4.91 -10.12
N THR A 364 15.62 3.95 -10.69
CA THR A 364 16.15 4.03 -12.06
C THR A 364 15.05 3.97 -13.11
N TYR A 365 14.05 3.11 -12.93
CA TYR A 365 12.87 3.05 -13.79
C TYR A 365 12.09 4.38 -13.78
N ARG A 366 11.84 4.95 -12.59
CA ARG A 366 11.15 6.24 -12.44
C ARG A 366 11.94 7.38 -13.06
N SER A 367 13.26 7.41 -12.88
CA SER A 367 14.13 8.45 -13.46
C SER A 367 14.11 8.42 -14.99
N ARG A 368 14.10 7.22 -15.58
CA ARG A 368 13.97 7.02 -17.03
C ARG A 368 12.61 7.52 -17.54
N ASN A 369 11.53 7.20 -16.85
CA ASN A 369 10.17 7.54 -17.29
C ASN A 369 9.77 9.00 -16.96
N GLY A 370 10.37 9.60 -15.94
CA GLY A 370 10.26 11.04 -15.67
C GLY A 370 10.96 11.89 -16.74
N ALA A 371 12.11 11.42 -17.24
CA ALA A 371 12.85 12.09 -18.32
C ALA A 371 12.15 12.00 -19.70
N SER A 372 11.36 10.94 -19.94
CA SER A 372 10.61 10.78 -21.20
C SER A 372 9.36 11.68 -21.30
N HIS A 373 8.77 12.09 -20.17
CA HIS A 373 7.69 13.08 -20.15
C HIS A 373 8.18 14.50 -20.49
N LEU A 374 9.45 14.83 -20.22
CA LEU A 374 10.06 16.12 -20.57
C LEU A 374 10.51 16.21 -22.04
N THR A 375 10.69 15.07 -22.72
CA THR A 375 11.09 15.03 -24.14
C THR A 375 9.92 14.88 -25.11
N ARG A 376 8.69 14.66 -24.62
CA ARG A 376 7.47 14.56 -25.45
C ARG A 376 6.86 15.91 -25.84
N TRP A 377 7.44 17.01 -25.36
CA TRP A 377 6.97 18.38 -25.62
C TRP A 377 8.09 19.29 -26.15
N ARG A 378 8.90 18.79 -27.09
CA ARG A 378 9.80 19.63 -27.90
C ARG A 378 9.48 19.49 -29.37
#